data_AF-A0A938IVV1-F1
#
_entry.id   AF-A0A938IVV1-F1
#
_cell.length_a   1.000
_cell.length_b   1.000
_cell.length_c   1.000
_cell.angle_alpha   90.00
_cell.angle_beta   90.00
_cell.angle_gamma   90.00
#
_symmetry.space_group_name_H-M   'P 1'
#
loop_
_entity.id
_entity.type
_entity.pdbx_description
1 polymer ?
#
loop_
_entity_poly.entity_id
_entity_poly.type
_entity_poly.pdbx_seq_one_letter_code
_entity_poly.pdbx_strand_id
1 'polypeptide(L)'
;MAKFENLVDSFAGLVALLSSQFSSVKFTPPYVYGFVDDSPDGFENAVGDYFQVKYPVNWPDDERYDFDWAALAGDTDPIQNFPY
;
A
#
# COMPACT_ATOMS: atom_id res chain seq x y z
N MET A 1 -14.09 12.40 -23.83
CA MET A 1 -14.08 13.83 -23.42
C MET A 1 -13.33 13.90 -22.10
N ALA A 2 -12.19 14.59 -22.06
CA ALA A 2 -11.40 14.72 -20.83
C ALA A 2 -12.04 15.78 -19.93
N LYS A 3 -12.66 15.35 -18.83
CA LYS A 3 -13.16 16.21 -17.75
C LYS A 3 -12.17 16.14 -16.59
N PHE A 4 -12.13 17.19 -15.77
CA PHE A 4 -11.29 17.21 -14.56
C PHE A 4 -11.61 16.02 -13.64
N GLU A 5 -12.89 15.65 -13.52
CA GLU A 5 -13.35 14.46 -12.79
C GLU A 5 -12.64 13.18 -13.28
N ASN A 6 -12.58 12.95 -14.59
CA ASN A 6 -11.92 11.78 -15.15
C ASN A 6 -10.42 11.75 -14.83
N LEU A 7 -9.77 12.92 -14.73
CA LEU A 7 -8.36 13.01 -14.34
C LEU A 7 -8.20 12.64 -12.86
N VAL A 8 -9.06 13.18 -11.99
CA VAL A 8 -9.04 12.88 -10.55
C VAL A 8 -9.30 11.40 -10.30
N ASP A 9 -10.31 10.81 -10.95
CA ASP A 9 -10.64 9.38 -10.81
C ASP A 9 -9.50 8.49 -11.31
N SER A 10 -8.89 8.84 -12.45
CA SER A 10 -7.74 8.09 -12.97
C SER A 10 -6.55 8.15 -12.02
N PHE A 11 -6.31 9.33 -11.43
CA PHE A 11 -5.21 9.52 -10.49
C PHE A 11 -5.48 8.79 -9.16
N ALA A 12 -6.71 8.83 -8.65
CA ALA A 12 -7.12 8.07 -7.46
C ALA A 12 -6.97 6.56 -7.69
N GLY A 13 -7.39 6.05 -8.85
CA GLY A 13 -7.20 4.64 -9.22
C GLY A 13 -5.73 4.25 -9.33
N LEU A 14 -4.87 5.13 -9.87
CA LEU A 14 -3.43 4.92 -9.92
C LEU A 14 -2.82 4.85 -8.51
N VAL A 15 -3.19 5.78 -7.63
CA VAL A 15 -2.73 5.77 -6.23
C VAL A 15 -3.18 4.50 -5.51
N ALA A 16 -4.44 4.08 -5.67
CA ALA A 16 -4.95 2.83 -5.09
C ALA A 16 -4.18 1.60 -5.58
N LEU A 17 -3.83 1.55 -6.88
CA LEU A 17 -3.07 0.44 -7.46
C LEU A 17 -1.61 0.41 -6.97
N LEU A 18 -0.97 1.58 -6.84
CA LEU A 18 0.38 1.65 -6.29
C LEU A 18 0.39 1.26 -4.80
N SER A 19 -0.57 1.75 -4.04
CA SER A 19 -0.76 1.41 -2.62
C SER A 19 -1.08 -0.07 -2.40
N SER A 20 -1.78 -0.75 -3.32
CA SER A 20 -2.06 -2.18 -3.16
C SER A 20 -0.84 -3.07 -3.41
N GLN A 21 0.10 -2.62 -4.27
CA GLN A 21 1.31 -3.37 -4.60
C GLN A 21 2.46 -3.10 -3.63
N PHE A 22 2.63 -1.84 -3.24
CA PHE A 22 3.80 -1.38 -2.50
C PHE A 22 3.47 -0.88 -1.09
N SER A 23 2.20 -0.92 -0.69
CA SER A 23 1.74 -0.38 0.61
C SER A 23 2.26 1.06 0.80
N SER A 24 2.81 1.36 1.98
CA SER A 24 3.43 2.64 2.32
C SER A 24 4.96 2.62 2.20
N VAL A 25 5.54 1.70 1.42
CA VAL A 25 7.01 1.61 1.28
C VAL A 25 7.56 2.90 0.68
N LYS A 26 8.49 3.52 1.42
CA LYS A 26 9.14 4.77 1.04
C LYS A 26 10.55 4.47 0.55
N PHE A 27 10.91 4.99 -0.63
CA PHE A 27 12.26 4.88 -1.20
C PHE A 27 13.14 6.11 -0.90
N THR A 28 12.65 7.03 -0.07
CA THR A 28 13.36 8.25 0.33
C THR A 28 14.23 7.95 1.56
N PRO A 29 15.49 8.45 1.62
CA PRO A 29 16.30 8.35 2.83
C PRO A 29 15.55 8.92 4.04
N PRO A 30 15.71 8.36 5.25
CA PRO A 30 14.99 8.83 6.43
C PRO A 30 15.55 10.19 6.87
N TYR A 31 15.12 11.26 6.21
CA TYR A 31 15.24 12.61 6.73
C TYR A 31 14.07 12.81 7.68
N VAL A 32 14.37 12.81 8.98
CA VAL A 32 13.39 13.04 10.05
C VAL A 32 12.95 14.50 10.00
N TYR A 33 11.94 14.78 9.18
CA TYR A 33 11.03 15.90 9.43
C TYR A 33 9.77 15.28 10.03
N GLY A 34 9.67 15.37 11.35
CA GLY A 34 8.56 14.80 12.10
C GLY A 34 7.25 15.50 11.73
N PHE A 35 6.43 14.80 10.96
CA PHE A 35 4.99 15.02 10.93
C PHE A 35 4.37 13.78 11.56
N VAL A 36 3.65 14.01 12.67
CA VAL A 36 2.92 12.96 13.39
C VAL A 36 1.82 12.48 12.47
N ASP A 37 1.93 11.21 12.10
CA ASP A 37 1.17 10.55 11.04
C ASP A 37 0.04 9.72 11.64
N ASP A 38 -0.88 10.39 12.33
CA ASP A 38 -2.08 9.74 12.85
C ASP A 38 -3.28 10.61 12.51
N SER A 39 -3.80 10.42 11.31
CA SER A 39 -5.02 11.08 10.86
C SER A 39 -6.22 10.43 11.56
N PRO A 40 -7.03 11.16 12.34
CA PRO A 40 -8.12 10.59 13.13
C PRO A 40 -9.25 9.98 12.29
N ASP A 41 -9.20 10.11 10.96
CA ASP A 41 -10.15 9.55 9.99
C ASP A 41 -9.76 8.14 9.46
N GLY A 42 -8.61 7.62 9.90
CA GLY A 42 -8.08 6.31 9.53
C GLY A 42 -7.51 6.26 8.11
N PHE A 43 -7.07 7.40 7.58
CA PHE A 43 -6.27 7.46 6.38
C PHE A 43 -4.77 7.47 6.73
N GLU A 44 -4.00 6.77 5.92
CA GLU A 44 -2.55 6.66 6.04
C GLU A 44 -1.87 7.26 4.81
N ASN A 45 -0.62 7.70 4.95
CA ASN A 45 0.14 8.19 3.81
C ASN A 45 0.41 7.08 2.77
N ALA A 46 0.08 7.39 1.52
CA ALA A 46 0.41 6.57 0.36
C ALA A 46 1.89 6.73 -0.02
N VAL A 47 2.35 5.94 -1.00
CA VAL A 47 3.72 5.99 -1.51
C VAL A 47 4.14 7.43 -1.83
N GLY A 48 5.22 7.89 -1.20
CA GLY A 48 5.79 9.23 -1.40
C GLY A 48 5.14 10.36 -0.59
N ASP A 49 4.19 10.06 0.29
CA ASP A 49 3.55 11.01 1.24
C ASP A 49 2.79 12.18 0.61
N TYR A 50 2.44 12.07 -0.68
CA TYR A 50 1.67 13.09 -1.41
C TYR A 50 0.14 12.90 -1.29
N PHE A 51 -0.29 11.67 -1.02
CA PHE A 51 -1.70 11.30 -0.97
C PHE A 51 -1.97 10.47 0.27
N GLN A 52 -3.24 10.44 0.66
CA GLN A 52 -3.73 9.65 1.77
C GLN A 52 -4.65 8.55 1.24
N VAL A 53 -4.46 7.34 1.73
CA VAL A 53 -5.23 6.14 1.37
C VAL A 53 -5.71 5.48 2.65
N LYS A 54 -6.96 5.04 2.64
CA LYS A 54 -7.52 4.24 3.73
C LYS A 54 -7.35 2.77 3.40
N TYR A 55 -6.44 2.10 4.09
CA TYR A 55 -6.24 0.67 3.91
C TYR A 55 -7.37 -0.11 4.59
N PRO A 56 -7.88 -1.17 3.94
CA PRO A 56 -8.77 -2.11 4.61
C PRO A 56 -8.01 -2.85 5.71
N VAL A 57 -8.56 -2.79 6.92
CA VAL A 57 -7.99 -3.45 8.12
C VAL A 57 -8.39 -4.93 8.21
N ASN A 58 -9.49 -5.31 7.54
CA ASN A 58 -10.08 -6.64 7.63
C ASN A 58 -10.30 -7.19 6.21
N TRP A 59 -9.29 -7.84 5.65
CA TRP A 59 -9.48 -8.58 4.39
C TRP A 59 -10.18 -9.91 4.67
N PRO A 60 -11.33 -10.18 4.03
CA PRO A 60 -11.90 -11.52 3.98
C PRO A 60 -10.85 -12.54 3.50
N ASP A 61 -10.87 -13.75 4.04
CA ASP A 61 -9.87 -14.77 3.69
C ASP A 61 -9.93 -15.14 2.19
N ASP A 62 -11.11 -15.03 1.57
CA ASP A 62 -11.35 -15.27 0.14
C ASP A 62 -10.89 -14.13 -0.79
N GLU A 63 -10.58 -12.96 -0.24
CA GLU A 63 -9.98 -11.84 -1.00
C GLU A 63 -8.45 -11.80 -0.88
N ARG A 64 -7.86 -12.62 0.00
CA ARG A 64 -6.41 -12.73 0.11
C ARG A 64 -5.86 -13.57 -1.03
N TYR A 65 -4.58 -13.39 -1.33
CA TYR A 65 -3.89 -14.32 -2.21
C TYR A 65 -3.99 -15.75 -1.66
N ASP A 66 -4.07 -16.72 -2.57
CA ASP A 66 -4.16 -18.16 -2.29
C ASP A 66 -2.88 -18.77 -1.67
N PHE A 67 -2.05 -17.94 -1.04
CA PHE A 67 -0.89 -18.39 -0.30
C PHE A 67 -1.32 -19.11 0.97
N ASP A 68 -0.56 -20.15 1.35
CA ASP A 68 -0.68 -20.75 2.68
C ASP A 68 -0.03 -19.81 3.71
N TRP A 69 -0.80 -18.81 4.14
CA TRP A 69 -0.36 -17.80 5.11
C TRP A 69 0.09 -18.41 6.44
N ALA A 70 -0.50 -19.55 6.84
CA ALA A 70 -0.12 -20.26 8.06
C ALA A 70 1.26 -20.92 7.90
N ALA A 71 1.55 -21.53 6.75
CA ALA A 71 2.86 -22.07 6.44
C ALA A 71 3.93 -20.96 6.31
N LEU A 72 3.62 -19.87 5.58
CA LEU A 72 4.54 -18.75 5.39
C LEU A 72 4.92 -18.06 6.72
N ALA A 73 3.98 -17.96 7.66
CA ALA A 73 4.25 -17.39 8.98
C ALA A 73 5.23 -18.22 9.82
N GLY A 74 5.31 -19.54 9.57
CA GLY A 74 6.22 -20.46 10.24
C GLY A 74 7.53 -20.73 9.50
N ASP A 75 7.69 -20.22 8.28
CA ASP A 75 8.87 -20.45 7.46
C ASP A 75 10.05 -19.59 7.94
N THR A 76 11.23 -20.21 8.03
CA THR A 76 12.48 -19.52 8.37
C THR A 76 13.04 -18.70 7.21
N ASP A 77 12.64 -18.99 5.96
CA ASP A 77 13.05 -18.24 4.77
C ASP A 77 11.90 -18.12 3.75
N PRO A 78 10.89 -17.27 4.03
CA PRO A 78 9.69 -17.14 3.21
C PRO A 78 9.93 -16.44 1.86
N ILE A 79 11.12 -15.85 1.64
CA ILE A 79 11.45 -15.12 0.41
C ILE A 79 12.35 -15.98 -0.47
N GLN A 80 11.75 -16.58 -1.49
CA GLN A 80 12.48 -17.35 -2.50
C GLN A 80 13.38 -16.41 -3.33
N ASN A 81 14.70 -16.54 -3.20
CA ASN A 81 15.65 -15.82 -4.05
C ASN A 81 15.75 -16.49 -5.42
N PHE A 82 15.22 -15.86 -6.47
CA PHE A 82 15.41 -16.32 -7.85
C PHE A 82 16.69 -15.72 -8.45
N PRO A 83 17.66 -16.54 -8.90
CA PRO A 83 18.81 -16.04 -9.64
C PRO A 83 18.41 -15.74 -11.08
N TYR A 84 18.14 -14.47 -11.37
CA TYR A 84 18.03 -13.94 -12.74
C TYR A 84 19.35 -13.36 -13.23
#